data_AF-A0A925GXL2-F1
#
_entry.id   AF-A0A925GXL2-F1
#
_cell.length_a   1.000
_cell.length_b   1.000
_cell.length_c   1.000
_cell.angle_alpha   90.00
_cell.angle_beta   90.00
_cell.angle_gamma   90.00
#
_symmetry.space_group_name_H-M   'P 1'
#
loop_
_entity.id
_entity.type
_entity.pdbx_description
1 polymer ?
#
loop_
_entity_poly.entity_id
_entity_poly.type
_entity_poly.pdbx_seq_one_letter_code
_entity_poly.pdbx_strand_id
1 'polypeptide(L)'
;MKFLRDRCIRAPLAALSIALVLSGPLRAHNEAVHQNMTDLAYEIMLGSKAGRLASILDLSPPAGVPAAEWNSFLASVRAAPAKLRQLNSDLPPRSINCDGTALNLGWAQKPMGQVEHAVSPQYLTAISACGARVQWQPGGIYNASNPEDANGKRDNTGTIIGLWADAVDAEFDDTHLWIRPTSVGGQGMIKDKVDDAIDLGLAALLIPFVCLWEFFFGDASTCDVDAMDIADKANPLDDLEGLIPGVGDISGEMFVGMWHHIKVMGPGASNENDDRQGLLFEEAGPYSIPDPLDLVMMAAFDLAGMSVNHDKSLGTGRYQITGANDGQPDTKVRSKSQWQFTTITHTPFEPVDNLGLYGWRKFRTEAAHSVKFLGWPLHALGDATVPQHVAATSAWGHRPFEDAQEQLWADIRLQGGTDAQQRAQARAVLIRAFEWRKLILAWRSADPVNRANDVPVRHMVTVLAQNTANFAAAQPGSWPFHSGASTDYLADKNAAISIYKNHPNAAALYRPVIEDGVGATIALLTSAAEVLP
;
A
#
# COMPACT_ATOMS: atom_id res chain seq x y z
N MET A 1 2.15 47.16 5.01
CA MET A 1 3.30 46.46 5.63
C MET A 1 2.92 45.55 6.80
N LYS A 2 1.93 45.89 7.65
CA LYS A 2 1.42 44.96 8.70
C LYS A 2 0.80 43.67 8.12
N PHE A 3 0.01 43.81 7.05
CA PHE A 3 -0.66 42.70 6.33
C PHE A 3 0.28 41.65 5.68
N LEU A 4 1.50 42.04 5.29
CA LEU A 4 2.52 41.12 4.75
C LEU A 4 3.31 40.43 5.87
N ARG A 5 3.45 41.09 7.02
CA ARG A 5 4.14 40.55 8.20
C ARG A 5 3.32 39.45 8.88
N ASP A 6 1.99 39.60 8.92
CA ASP A 6 1.09 38.61 9.50
C ASP A 6 0.96 37.35 8.62
N ARG A 7 1.08 37.47 7.29
CA ARG A 7 1.11 36.30 6.37
C ARG A 7 2.42 35.52 6.43
N CYS A 8 3.56 36.18 6.64
CA CYS A 8 4.87 35.51 6.76
C CYS A 8 5.06 34.76 8.09
N ILE A 9 4.34 35.12 9.15
CA ILE A 9 4.39 34.42 10.45
C ILE A 9 3.42 33.22 10.48
N ARG A 10 2.33 33.25 9.69
CA ARG A 10 1.34 32.17 9.63
C ARG A 10 1.75 30.95 8.81
N ALA A 11 2.57 31.13 7.76
CA ALA A 11 3.08 30.02 6.94
C ALA A 11 3.95 29.00 7.73
N PRO A 12 4.91 29.40 8.60
CA PRO A 12 5.63 28.46 9.45
C PRO A 12 4.76 27.86 10.56
N LEU A 13 3.68 28.55 10.99
CA LEU A 13 2.71 28.03 11.95
C LEU A 13 1.88 26.88 11.36
N ALA A 14 1.30 27.07 10.17
CA ALA A 14 0.59 26.01 9.47
C ALA A 14 1.49 24.80 9.19
N ALA A 15 2.74 25.03 8.76
CA ALA A 15 3.71 23.98 8.53
C ALA A 15 4.10 23.20 9.82
N LEU A 16 4.12 23.86 10.99
CA LEU A 16 4.44 23.21 12.27
C LEU A 16 3.24 22.44 12.85
N SER A 17 2.02 22.96 12.71
CA SER A 17 0.79 22.24 13.06
C SER A 17 0.58 21.02 12.18
N ILE A 18 0.87 21.14 10.88
CA ILE A 18 0.90 20.05 9.92
C ILE A 18 1.99 19.03 10.30
N ALA A 19 3.19 19.46 10.67
CA ALA A 19 4.25 18.53 11.11
C ALA A 19 3.88 17.74 12.39
N LEU A 20 3.09 18.33 13.30
CA LEU A 20 2.63 17.68 14.52
C LEU A 20 1.47 16.70 14.27
N VAL A 21 0.50 17.07 13.43
CA VAL A 21 -0.66 16.21 13.07
C VAL A 21 -0.27 15.08 12.10
N LEU A 22 0.65 15.33 11.17
CA LEU A 22 0.98 14.39 10.10
C LEU A 22 2.08 13.36 10.44
N SER A 23 2.74 13.47 11.60
CA SER A 23 3.89 12.60 11.94
C SER A 23 3.56 11.10 12.09
N GLY A 24 2.28 10.72 12.05
CA GLY A 24 1.78 9.36 12.30
C GLY A 24 0.70 8.79 11.35
N PRO A 25 -0.31 9.52 10.83
CA PRO A 25 -1.49 8.88 10.23
C PRO A 25 -1.39 8.60 8.73
N LEU A 26 -0.74 9.48 7.96
CA LEU A 26 -0.54 9.26 6.52
C LEU A 26 0.56 8.25 6.21
N ARG A 27 1.30 7.84 7.26
CA ARG A 27 2.33 6.80 7.21
C ARG A 27 1.66 5.43 7.30
N ALA A 28 0.94 5.02 6.26
CA ALA A 28 0.46 3.66 6.13
C ALA A 28 1.48 2.85 5.34
N HIS A 29 2.44 2.26 6.05
CA HIS A 29 3.51 1.45 5.50
C HIS A 29 3.48 0.13 6.24
N ASN A 30 2.90 -0.87 5.59
CA ASN A 30 3.00 -2.27 5.96
C ASN A 30 4.07 -2.98 5.10
N GLU A 31 5.03 -2.22 4.56
CA GLU A 31 6.26 -2.61 3.86
C GLU A 31 6.73 -4.04 4.19
N ALA A 32 6.99 -4.29 5.47
CA ALA A 32 7.46 -5.59 5.96
C ALA A 32 6.45 -6.73 5.71
N VAL A 33 5.15 -6.48 5.86
CA VAL A 33 4.10 -7.46 5.57
C VAL A 33 4.06 -7.77 4.08
N HIS A 34 4.13 -6.77 3.19
CA HIS A 34 4.16 -7.00 1.73
C HIS A 34 5.39 -7.79 1.29
N GLN A 35 6.56 -7.43 1.82
CA GLN A 35 7.79 -8.20 1.60
C GLN A 35 7.60 -9.65 2.06
N ASN A 36 7.09 -9.84 3.28
CA ASN A 36 6.97 -11.16 3.86
C ASN A 36 5.89 -12.02 3.19
N MET A 37 4.79 -11.43 2.70
CA MET A 37 3.79 -12.11 1.88
C MET A 37 4.39 -12.64 0.58
N THR A 38 5.21 -11.82 -0.08
CA THR A 38 5.92 -12.19 -1.30
C THR A 38 6.94 -13.31 -1.04
N ASP A 39 7.71 -13.19 0.04
CA ASP A 39 8.67 -14.21 0.46
C ASP A 39 7.96 -15.55 0.79
N LEU A 40 6.86 -15.50 1.56
CA LEU A 40 6.05 -16.67 1.87
C LEU A 40 5.46 -17.34 0.61
N ALA A 41 4.97 -16.55 -0.35
CA ALA A 41 4.49 -17.05 -1.63
C ALA A 41 5.59 -17.84 -2.34
N TYR A 42 6.79 -17.26 -2.43
CA TYR A 42 7.94 -17.90 -3.06
C TYR A 42 8.37 -19.19 -2.33
N GLU A 43 8.38 -19.19 -0.99
CA GLU A 43 8.68 -20.39 -0.19
C GLU A 43 7.67 -21.52 -0.41
N ILE A 44 6.39 -21.20 -0.56
CA ILE A 44 5.36 -22.20 -0.93
C ILE A 44 5.60 -22.73 -2.36
N MET A 45 5.99 -21.86 -3.30
CA MET A 45 6.36 -22.29 -4.66
C MET A 45 7.56 -23.24 -4.64
N LEU A 46 8.61 -22.95 -3.85
CA LEU A 46 9.74 -23.86 -3.65
C LEU A 46 9.31 -25.19 -3.04
N GLY A 47 8.47 -25.13 -2.01
CA GLY A 47 7.92 -26.30 -1.32
C GLY A 47 7.08 -27.21 -2.21
N SER A 48 6.50 -26.68 -3.28
CA SER A 48 5.76 -27.46 -4.27
C SER A 48 6.65 -28.35 -5.14
N LYS A 49 7.95 -28.05 -5.26
CA LYS A 49 8.93 -28.83 -6.05
C LYS A 49 9.19 -30.19 -5.38
N ALA A 50 9.33 -31.25 -6.18
CA ALA A 50 9.56 -32.60 -5.70
C ALA A 50 10.69 -32.65 -4.66
N GLY A 51 10.38 -33.19 -3.47
CA GLY A 51 11.24 -33.13 -2.29
C GLY A 51 10.46 -33.44 -1.01
N ARG A 52 11.11 -33.28 0.16
CA ARG A 52 10.52 -33.60 1.47
C ARG A 52 9.23 -32.82 1.72
N LEU A 53 9.14 -31.56 1.30
CA LEU A 53 7.91 -30.79 1.46
C LEU A 53 6.79 -31.23 0.50
N ALA A 54 7.07 -31.59 -0.75
CA ALA A 54 6.04 -32.12 -1.66
C ALA A 54 5.48 -33.49 -1.22
N SER A 55 6.26 -34.28 -0.47
CA SER A 55 5.76 -35.49 0.21
C SER A 55 4.95 -35.20 1.48
N ILE A 56 4.95 -33.95 1.93
CA ILE A 56 4.40 -33.48 3.21
C ILE A 56 3.18 -32.57 2.97
N LEU A 57 3.21 -31.69 1.97
CA LEU A 57 2.06 -30.96 1.46
C LEU A 57 1.09 -31.94 0.82
N ASP A 58 -0.17 -31.89 1.23
CA ASP A 58 -1.21 -32.54 0.46
C ASP A 58 -1.37 -31.78 -0.86
N LEU A 59 -0.83 -32.37 -1.93
CA LEU A 59 -0.90 -31.87 -3.30
C LEU A 59 -1.99 -32.59 -4.10
N SER A 60 -2.89 -33.34 -3.45
CA SER A 60 -4.05 -33.91 -4.12
C SER A 60 -4.98 -32.80 -4.62
N PRO A 61 -5.65 -33.00 -5.77
CA PRO A 61 -6.65 -32.06 -6.27
C PRO A 61 -7.72 -31.78 -5.21
N PRO A 62 -8.12 -30.51 -5.02
CA PRO A 62 -9.26 -30.18 -4.17
C PRO A 62 -10.54 -30.87 -4.64
N ALA A 63 -11.50 -31.04 -3.74
CA ALA A 63 -12.79 -31.64 -4.08
C ALA A 63 -13.47 -30.88 -5.24
N GLY A 64 -13.91 -31.61 -6.26
CA GLY A 64 -14.56 -31.04 -7.44
C GLY A 64 -13.62 -30.45 -8.50
N VAL A 65 -12.30 -30.42 -8.27
CA VAL A 65 -11.32 -29.93 -9.25
C VAL A 65 -10.78 -31.09 -10.10
N PRO A 66 -10.83 -31.00 -11.44
CA PRO A 66 -10.23 -32.02 -12.31
C PRO A 66 -8.73 -32.18 -12.05
N ALA A 67 -8.27 -33.43 -11.89
CA ALA A 67 -6.87 -33.71 -11.60
C ALA A 67 -5.90 -33.18 -12.66
N ALA A 68 -6.32 -33.15 -13.93
CA ALA A 68 -5.51 -32.61 -15.03
C ALA A 68 -5.26 -31.10 -14.88
N GLU A 69 -6.29 -30.32 -14.54
CA GLU A 69 -6.18 -28.88 -14.33
C GLU A 69 -5.29 -28.55 -13.13
N TRP A 70 -5.53 -29.23 -12.01
CA TRP A 70 -4.73 -29.07 -10.80
C TRP A 70 -3.25 -29.43 -11.03
N ASN A 71 -2.98 -30.54 -11.71
CA ASN A 71 -1.61 -30.96 -12.02
C ASN A 71 -0.92 -30.00 -12.99
N SER A 72 -1.66 -29.44 -13.97
CA SER A 72 -1.13 -28.42 -14.88
C SER A 72 -0.76 -27.14 -14.11
N PHE A 73 -1.63 -26.68 -13.21
CA PHE A 73 -1.34 -25.56 -12.31
C PHE A 73 -0.08 -25.82 -11.46
N LEU A 74 0.00 -26.95 -10.77
CA LEU A 74 1.17 -27.29 -9.95
C LEU A 74 2.45 -27.39 -10.79
N ALA A 75 2.37 -27.85 -12.04
CA ALA A 75 3.51 -27.88 -12.94
C ALA A 75 4.03 -26.46 -13.25
N SER A 76 3.14 -25.50 -13.52
CA SER A 76 3.52 -24.09 -13.72
C SER A 76 4.14 -23.49 -12.46
N VAL A 77 3.52 -23.69 -11.29
CA VAL A 77 4.03 -23.21 -9.99
C VAL A 77 5.44 -23.74 -9.71
N ARG A 78 5.70 -25.03 -10.00
CA ARG A 78 7.01 -25.67 -9.79
C ARG A 78 8.09 -25.16 -10.75
N ALA A 79 7.70 -24.77 -11.97
CA ALA A 79 8.63 -24.30 -12.98
C ALA A 79 9.05 -22.83 -12.75
N ALA A 80 8.15 -22.02 -12.20
CA ALA A 80 8.34 -20.59 -12.06
C ALA A 80 9.61 -20.17 -11.27
N PRO A 81 9.96 -20.76 -10.11
CA PRO A 81 11.16 -20.37 -9.35
C PRO A 81 12.45 -20.47 -10.16
N ALA A 82 12.58 -21.47 -11.04
CA ALA A 82 13.78 -21.66 -11.84
C ALA A 82 14.03 -20.48 -12.79
N LYS A 83 12.96 -19.88 -13.32
CA LYS A 83 13.04 -18.71 -14.20
C LYS A 83 13.22 -17.41 -13.40
N LEU A 84 12.48 -17.24 -12.31
CA LEU A 84 12.59 -16.06 -11.45
C LEU A 84 14.02 -15.88 -10.92
N ARG A 85 14.70 -16.96 -10.54
CA ARG A 85 16.11 -16.94 -10.10
C ARG A 85 17.09 -16.35 -11.12
N GLN A 86 16.75 -16.37 -12.41
CA GLN A 86 17.61 -15.87 -13.48
C GLN A 86 17.49 -14.36 -13.69
N LEU A 87 16.42 -13.73 -13.18
CA LEU A 87 16.31 -12.29 -13.20
C LEU A 87 17.43 -11.66 -12.39
N ASN A 88 17.95 -10.53 -12.88
CA ASN A 88 18.86 -9.71 -12.09
C ASN A 88 18.16 -9.24 -10.81
N SER A 89 18.93 -9.11 -9.73
CA SER A 89 18.39 -8.63 -8.47
C SER A 89 17.98 -7.15 -8.52
N ASP A 90 18.53 -6.39 -9.48
CA ASP A 90 18.40 -4.94 -9.65
C ASP A 90 18.75 -4.11 -8.41
N LEU A 91 19.35 -4.73 -7.40
CA LEU A 91 19.72 -4.08 -6.15
C LEU A 91 20.72 -2.95 -6.42
N PRO A 92 20.59 -1.76 -5.83
CA PRO A 92 21.60 -0.72 -5.99
C PRO A 92 22.96 -1.20 -5.44
N PRO A 93 24.08 -0.87 -6.09
CA PRO A 93 25.39 -1.27 -5.62
C PRO A 93 25.66 -0.64 -4.26
N ARG A 94 25.98 -1.47 -3.27
CA ARG A 94 26.21 -1.03 -1.90
C ARG A 94 27.28 -1.87 -1.21
N SER A 95 28.18 -1.18 -0.49
CA SER A 95 29.08 -1.83 0.47
C SER A 95 28.27 -2.21 1.71
N ILE A 96 28.23 -3.50 2.01
CA ILE A 96 27.50 -4.04 3.15
C ILE A 96 28.47 -4.13 4.33
N ASN A 97 28.14 -3.50 5.46
CA ASN A 97 28.96 -3.59 6.67
C ASN A 97 28.16 -4.28 7.78
N CYS A 98 28.51 -5.53 8.07
CA CYS A 98 27.86 -6.35 9.08
C CYS A 98 28.84 -6.54 10.24
N ASP A 99 28.54 -5.95 11.38
CA ASP A 99 29.34 -6.06 12.62
C ASP A 99 30.84 -5.73 12.41
N GLY A 100 31.13 -4.71 11.60
CA GLY A 100 32.51 -4.28 11.29
C GLY A 100 33.18 -5.07 10.17
N THR A 101 32.52 -6.07 9.61
CA THR A 101 32.98 -6.80 8.44
C THR A 101 32.34 -6.22 7.17
N ALA A 102 33.16 -5.62 6.32
CA ALA A 102 32.72 -5.20 4.99
C ALA A 102 32.56 -6.43 4.09
N LEU A 103 31.31 -6.77 3.74
CA LEU A 103 30.98 -7.73 2.70
C LEU A 103 30.88 -7.00 1.35
N ASN A 104 31.78 -7.31 0.43
CA ASN A 104 31.65 -6.86 -0.95
C ASN A 104 30.90 -7.92 -1.75
N LEU A 105 29.58 -7.86 -1.71
CA LEU A 105 28.74 -8.93 -2.23
C LEU A 105 28.41 -8.80 -3.72
N GLY A 106 28.61 -7.62 -4.32
CA GLY A 106 28.39 -7.40 -5.77
C GLY A 106 26.98 -7.76 -6.25
N TRP A 107 25.96 -7.63 -5.40
CA TRP A 107 24.60 -8.11 -5.67
C TRP A 107 23.92 -7.43 -6.85
N ALA A 108 24.25 -6.17 -7.12
CA ALA A 108 23.56 -5.32 -8.10
C ALA A 108 23.40 -5.89 -9.51
N GLN A 109 24.31 -6.78 -9.90
CA GLN A 109 24.35 -7.37 -11.24
C GLN A 109 24.23 -8.90 -11.20
N LYS A 110 23.94 -9.47 -10.02
CA LYS A 110 23.79 -10.91 -9.87
C LYS A 110 22.35 -11.32 -10.15
N PRO A 111 22.15 -12.47 -10.83
CA PRO A 111 20.87 -13.15 -10.80
C PRO A 111 20.42 -13.39 -9.35
N MET A 112 19.13 -13.24 -9.07
CA MET A 112 18.58 -13.39 -7.72
C MET A 112 18.95 -14.73 -7.07
N GLY A 113 18.98 -15.82 -7.84
CA GLY A 113 19.36 -17.14 -7.34
C GLY A 113 20.84 -17.28 -6.95
N GLN A 114 21.67 -16.27 -7.17
CA GLN A 114 23.09 -16.24 -6.81
C GLN A 114 23.40 -15.30 -5.64
N VAL A 115 22.40 -14.59 -5.12
CA VAL A 115 22.54 -13.68 -3.97
C VAL A 115 22.74 -14.49 -2.69
N GLU A 116 23.85 -14.24 -2.00
CA GLU A 116 24.35 -15.12 -0.93
C GLU A 116 23.57 -15.06 0.38
N HIS A 117 22.96 -13.91 0.69
CA HIS A 117 22.21 -13.72 1.93
C HIS A 117 20.84 -13.10 1.63
N ALA A 118 19.88 -13.38 2.50
CA ALA A 118 18.60 -12.68 2.47
C ALA A 118 18.83 -11.17 2.57
N VAL A 119 18.12 -10.40 1.75
CA VAL A 119 18.23 -8.95 1.77
C VAL A 119 17.45 -8.39 2.96
N SER A 120 18.01 -7.38 3.64
CA SER A 120 17.32 -6.68 4.74
C SER A 120 16.21 -5.79 4.17
N PRO A 121 15.06 -5.66 4.84
CA PRO A 121 14.04 -4.67 4.47
C PRO A 121 14.64 -3.26 4.30
N GLN A 122 15.58 -2.90 5.19
CA GLN A 122 16.23 -1.58 5.20
C GLN A 122 17.36 -1.43 4.16
N TYR A 123 17.47 -2.33 3.17
CA TYR A 123 18.55 -2.29 2.18
C TYR A 123 18.54 -1.00 1.35
N LEU A 124 17.35 -0.51 1.01
CA LEU A 124 17.17 0.69 0.19
C LEU A 124 17.23 1.97 1.03
N THR A 125 16.83 1.92 2.30
CA THR A 125 16.56 3.11 3.12
C THR A 125 17.67 3.42 4.14
N ALA A 126 18.34 2.43 4.73
CA ALA A 126 19.28 2.66 5.84
C ALA A 126 20.72 2.33 5.47
N ILE A 127 21.51 3.32 5.02
CA ILE A 127 22.91 3.19 4.55
C ILE A 127 23.87 2.60 5.62
N SER A 128 23.57 2.76 6.90
CA SER A 128 24.38 2.24 8.01
C SER A 128 24.05 0.80 8.44
N ALA A 129 22.91 0.25 8.02
CA ALA A 129 22.54 -1.13 8.33
C ALA A 129 23.39 -2.14 7.56
N CYS A 130 23.48 -3.38 8.07
CA CYS A 130 24.14 -4.49 7.36
C CYS A 130 23.52 -4.70 5.96
N GLY A 131 22.22 -4.45 5.74
CA GLY A 131 21.60 -4.64 4.42
C GLY A 131 21.46 -6.12 4.01
N ALA A 132 22.10 -7.04 4.74
CA ALA A 132 21.89 -8.47 4.68
C ALA A 132 21.29 -8.97 6.00
N ARG A 133 20.47 -10.01 5.95
CA ARG A 133 19.98 -10.76 7.11
C ARG A 133 20.73 -12.09 7.18
N VAL A 134 21.93 -12.07 7.77
CA VAL A 134 22.84 -13.24 7.79
C VAL A 134 22.31 -14.44 8.58
N GLN A 135 21.39 -14.22 9.51
CA GLN A 135 20.73 -15.26 10.31
C GLN A 135 19.31 -15.57 9.82
N TRP A 136 18.91 -15.04 8.67
CA TRP A 136 17.58 -15.29 8.14
C TRP A 136 17.39 -16.76 7.81
N GLN A 137 16.21 -17.26 8.13
CA GLN A 137 15.74 -18.56 7.73
C GLN A 137 14.25 -18.46 7.38
N PRO A 138 13.75 -19.27 6.43
CA PRO A 138 12.33 -19.30 6.10
C PRO A 138 11.44 -19.57 7.31
N GLY A 139 11.89 -20.45 8.21
CA GLY A 139 11.20 -20.87 9.42
C GLY A 139 10.25 -22.06 9.21
N GLY A 140 9.99 -22.80 10.30
CA GLY A 140 9.00 -23.89 10.32
C GLY A 140 9.23 -24.96 9.26
N ILE A 141 8.18 -25.37 8.56
CA ILE A 141 8.26 -26.38 7.48
C ILE A 141 9.08 -25.88 6.28
N TYR A 142 9.17 -24.56 6.08
CA TYR A 142 9.86 -23.97 4.92
C TYR A 142 11.38 -24.10 4.99
N ASN A 143 11.95 -24.31 6.19
CA ASN A 143 13.36 -24.68 6.32
C ASN A 143 13.72 -25.98 5.56
N ALA A 144 12.74 -26.86 5.33
CA ALA A 144 12.92 -28.08 4.55
C ALA A 144 12.71 -27.88 3.04
N SER A 145 11.97 -26.86 2.60
CA SER A 145 11.79 -26.53 1.17
C SER A 145 12.92 -25.68 0.61
N ASN A 146 13.50 -24.83 1.44
CA ASN A 146 14.65 -24.00 1.11
C ASN A 146 15.81 -24.29 2.10
N PRO A 147 16.38 -25.50 2.08
CA PRO A 147 17.47 -25.88 2.99
C PRO A 147 18.76 -25.12 2.64
N GLU A 148 19.66 -25.01 3.62
CA GLU A 148 21.04 -24.60 3.36
C GLU A 148 21.75 -25.61 2.47
N ASP A 149 22.48 -25.11 1.47
CA ASP A 149 23.40 -25.89 0.66
C ASP A 149 24.69 -26.22 1.43
N ALA A 150 25.61 -26.93 0.79
CA ALA A 150 26.89 -27.32 1.40
C ALA A 150 27.78 -26.12 1.81
N ASN A 151 27.48 -24.91 1.32
CA ASN A 151 28.17 -23.67 1.65
C ASN A 151 27.37 -22.80 2.64
N GLY A 152 26.28 -23.33 3.22
CA GLY A 152 25.39 -22.58 4.11
C GLY A 152 24.54 -21.53 3.39
N LYS A 153 24.34 -21.64 2.07
CA LYS A 153 23.52 -20.71 1.28
C LYS A 153 22.10 -21.24 1.08
N ARG A 154 21.13 -20.34 1.09
CA ARG A 154 19.72 -20.59 0.76
C ARG A 154 19.34 -19.86 -0.52
N ASP A 155 18.22 -20.24 -1.12
CA ASP A 155 17.61 -19.45 -2.18
C ASP A 155 16.95 -18.20 -1.58
N ASN A 156 17.56 -17.03 -1.82
CA ASN A 156 17.10 -15.76 -1.26
C ASN A 156 16.21 -14.97 -2.24
N THR A 157 15.80 -15.58 -3.36
CA THR A 157 15.01 -14.91 -4.42
C THR A 157 13.72 -14.30 -3.87
N GLY A 158 12.97 -15.02 -3.02
CA GLY A 158 11.75 -14.51 -2.38
C GLY A 158 11.97 -13.23 -1.60
N THR A 159 13.09 -13.14 -0.86
CA THR A 159 13.44 -11.96 -0.07
C THR A 159 13.77 -10.73 -0.92
N ILE A 160 14.31 -10.92 -2.13
CA ILE A 160 14.67 -9.86 -3.07
C ILE A 160 13.42 -9.35 -3.78
N ILE A 161 12.58 -10.26 -4.30
CA ILE A 161 11.30 -9.88 -4.90
C ILE A 161 10.45 -9.14 -3.85
N GLY A 162 10.42 -9.65 -2.62
CA GLY A 162 9.71 -9.02 -1.52
C GLY A 162 10.24 -7.63 -1.16
N LEU A 163 11.58 -7.41 -1.20
CA LEU A 163 12.14 -6.07 -1.03
C LEU A 163 11.61 -5.09 -2.09
N TRP A 164 11.48 -5.54 -3.35
CA TRP A 164 10.96 -4.67 -4.41
C TRP A 164 9.45 -4.44 -4.31
N ALA A 165 8.70 -5.38 -3.72
CA ALA A 165 7.30 -5.15 -3.36
C ALA A 165 7.17 -4.08 -2.27
N ASP A 166 8.03 -4.14 -1.26
CA ASP A 166 8.15 -3.12 -0.21
C ASP A 166 8.56 -1.74 -0.80
N ALA A 167 9.58 -1.70 -1.66
CA ALA A 167 10.19 -0.47 -2.20
C ALA A 167 9.25 0.54 -2.90
N VAL A 168 8.04 0.13 -3.27
CA VAL A 168 7.01 1.01 -3.84
C VAL A 168 6.62 2.10 -2.86
N ASP A 169 6.61 1.79 -1.55
CA ASP A 169 6.39 2.74 -0.47
C ASP A 169 7.48 3.82 -0.37
N ALA A 170 8.64 3.61 -0.99
CA ALA A 170 9.74 4.57 -1.05
C ALA A 170 9.75 5.43 -2.33
N GLU A 171 8.73 5.33 -3.19
CA GLU A 171 8.60 6.18 -4.39
C GLU A 171 8.03 7.55 -4.02
N PHE A 172 8.74 8.28 -3.15
CA PHE A 172 8.34 9.58 -2.62
C PHE A 172 8.08 10.64 -3.72
N ASP A 173 8.68 10.45 -4.89
CA ASP A 173 8.46 11.34 -6.05
C ASP A 173 7.11 11.12 -6.73
N ASP A 174 6.31 10.12 -6.31
CA ASP A 174 4.94 9.95 -6.81
C ASP A 174 4.01 11.06 -6.34
N THR A 175 4.29 11.65 -5.17
CA THR A 175 3.51 12.76 -4.62
C THR A 175 4.40 13.91 -4.19
N HIS A 176 4.32 15.00 -4.95
CA HIS A 176 4.85 16.30 -4.58
C HIS A 176 3.69 17.26 -4.33
N LEU A 177 3.75 17.98 -3.22
CA LEU A 177 2.78 19.00 -2.85
C LEU A 177 3.44 20.37 -2.85
N TRP A 178 2.61 21.39 -2.96
CA TRP A 178 3.01 22.78 -2.84
C TRP A 178 1.88 23.60 -2.22
N ILE A 179 2.23 24.76 -1.67
CA ILE A 179 1.27 25.67 -1.04
C ILE A 179 0.70 26.60 -2.12
N ARG A 180 -0.62 26.56 -2.31
CA ARG A 180 -1.38 27.44 -3.20
C ARG A 180 -2.44 28.18 -2.39
N PRO A 181 -2.25 29.47 -2.08
CA PRO A 181 -3.29 30.27 -1.41
C PRO A 181 -4.62 30.33 -2.19
N THR A 182 -4.58 30.00 -3.48
CA THR A 182 -5.68 30.10 -4.44
C THR A 182 -6.52 28.84 -4.57
N SER A 183 -6.04 27.67 -4.13
CA SER A 183 -6.84 26.44 -4.14
C SER A 183 -8.00 26.50 -3.13
N VAL A 184 -7.86 27.34 -2.09
CA VAL A 184 -8.92 27.66 -1.12
C VAL A 184 -10.09 28.39 -1.80
N GLY A 185 -9.84 29.15 -2.87
CA GLY A 185 -10.91 29.82 -3.61
C GLY A 185 -11.71 28.90 -4.52
N GLY A 186 -11.09 27.85 -5.05
CA GLY A 186 -11.76 26.81 -5.84
C GLY A 186 -12.75 25.95 -5.03
N GLN A 187 -12.54 25.84 -3.71
CA GLN A 187 -13.46 25.15 -2.79
C GLN A 187 -14.79 25.90 -2.63
N GLY A 188 -14.77 27.24 -2.69
CA GLY A 188 -15.98 28.07 -2.62
C GLY A 188 -17.00 27.76 -3.72
N MET A 189 -16.54 27.29 -4.89
CA MET A 189 -17.40 26.85 -6.00
C MET A 189 -17.96 25.43 -5.83
N ILE A 190 -17.35 24.59 -4.98
CA ILE A 190 -17.82 23.21 -4.68
C ILE A 190 -18.77 23.21 -3.47
N LYS A 191 -18.68 24.24 -2.61
CA LYS A 191 -19.39 24.37 -1.32
C LYS A 191 -20.92 24.45 -1.36
N ASP A 192 -21.56 24.63 -2.52
CA ASP A 192 -23.04 24.67 -2.63
C ASP A 192 -23.77 23.37 -2.18
N LYS A 193 -23.06 22.34 -1.66
CA LYS A 193 -23.65 21.05 -1.26
C LYS A 193 -23.35 20.56 0.17
N VAL A 194 -22.52 21.23 1.00
CA VAL A 194 -21.98 20.61 2.24
C VAL A 194 -21.96 21.54 3.47
N ASP A 195 -22.83 22.55 3.55
CA ASP A 195 -22.64 23.62 4.56
C ASP A 195 -23.15 23.30 6.00
N ASP A 196 -24.18 22.48 6.21
CA ASP A 196 -24.82 22.48 7.55
C ASP A 196 -24.22 21.49 8.59
N ALA A 197 -23.42 20.50 8.18
CA ALA A 197 -22.87 19.48 9.10
C ALA A 197 -21.39 19.70 9.46
N ILE A 198 -20.64 20.43 8.62
CA ILE A 198 -19.21 20.63 8.77
C ILE A 198 -18.92 21.71 9.82
N ASP A 199 -19.61 22.85 9.80
CA ASP A 199 -19.25 24.00 10.62
C ASP A 199 -19.37 23.74 12.14
N LEU A 200 -20.34 22.93 12.57
CA LEU A 200 -20.52 22.59 13.98
C LEU A 200 -19.58 21.46 14.45
N GLY A 201 -19.24 20.52 13.55
CA GLY A 201 -18.35 19.40 13.85
C GLY A 201 -16.87 19.76 13.82
N LEU A 202 -16.48 20.61 12.87
CA LEU A 202 -15.09 21.04 12.68
C LEU A 202 -14.63 21.96 13.83
N ALA A 203 -15.48 22.89 14.27
CA ALA A 203 -15.18 23.75 15.42
C ALA A 203 -14.97 22.92 16.70
N ALA A 204 -15.86 21.96 16.99
CA ALA A 204 -15.73 21.07 18.15
C ALA A 204 -14.46 20.21 18.12
N LEU A 205 -14.02 19.78 16.92
CA LEU A 205 -12.82 18.98 16.69
C LEU A 205 -11.52 19.77 16.73
N LEU A 206 -11.55 21.04 16.34
CA LEU A 206 -10.38 21.93 16.35
C LEU A 206 -10.08 22.51 17.74
N ILE A 207 -11.10 22.63 18.61
CA ILE A 207 -10.96 23.15 19.99
C ILE A 207 -9.80 22.49 20.76
N PRO A 208 -9.64 21.15 20.86
CA PRO A 208 -8.54 20.55 21.59
C PRO A 208 -7.17 20.94 21.05
N PHE A 209 -7.02 21.06 19.73
CA PHE A 209 -5.74 21.38 19.08
C PHE A 209 -5.41 22.86 19.15
N VAL A 210 -6.40 23.73 18.92
CA VAL A 210 -6.26 25.19 19.05
C VAL A 210 -6.04 25.57 20.51
N CYS A 211 -6.76 24.96 21.46
CA CYS A 211 -6.56 25.19 22.88
C CYS A 211 -5.21 24.65 23.39
N LEU A 212 -4.74 23.50 22.90
CA LEU A 212 -3.40 23.00 23.24
C LEU A 212 -2.31 23.95 22.73
N TRP A 213 -2.50 24.54 21.54
CA TRP A 213 -1.56 25.49 20.95
C TRP A 213 -1.55 26.85 21.66
N GLU A 214 -2.72 27.46 21.86
CA GLU A 214 -2.88 28.71 22.62
C GLU A 214 -2.38 28.54 24.07
N PHE A 215 -2.49 27.34 24.65
CA PHE A 215 -1.91 27.02 25.96
C PHE A 215 -0.36 27.09 26.00
N PHE A 216 0.32 26.72 24.91
CA PHE A 216 1.79 26.77 24.87
C PHE A 216 2.36 28.09 24.32
N PHE A 217 1.62 28.78 23.45
CA PHE A 217 2.17 29.87 22.63
C PHE A 217 1.29 31.12 22.53
N GLY A 218 0.10 31.13 23.13
CA GLY A 218 -0.88 32.22 23.01
C GLY A 218 -1.67 32.48 24.30
N ASP A 219 -2.89 32.99 24.16
CA ASP A 219 -3.81 33.24 25.27
C ASP A 219 -4.89 32.15 25.27
N ALA A 220 -4.72 31.17 26.16
CA ALA A 220 -5.60 30.00 26.26
C ALA A 220 -7.09 30.33 26.47
N SER A 221 -7.45 31.60 26.73
CA SER A 221 -8.82 32.03 26.98
C SER A 221 -9.67 32.32 25.74
N THR A 222 -9.11 32.34 24.52
CA THR A 222 -9.86 32.60 23.27
C THR A 222 -9.90 31.42 22.30
N CYS A 223 -9.38 30.26 22.69
CA CYS A 223 -9.18 29.13 21.78
C CYS A 223 -10.46 28.55 21.16
N ASP A 224 -11.62 28.70 21.81
CA ASP A 224 -12.93 28.34 21.27
C ASP A 224 -13.41 29.33 20.20
N VAL A 225 -13.18 30.62 20.41
CA VAL A 225 -13.48 31.70 19.45
C VAL A 225 -12.55 31.62 18.24
N ASP A 226 -11.26 31.34 18.44
CA ASP A 226 -10.28 31.21 17.36
C ASP A 226 -10.49 29.94 16.53
N ALA A 227 -10.95 28.84 17.14
CA ALA A 227 -11.36 27.64 16.41
C ALA A 227 -12.58 27.89 15.51
N MET A 228 -13.56 28.68 15.99
CA MET A 228 -14.73 29.09 15.20
C MET A 228 -14.36 30.09 14.09
N ASP A 229 -13.47 31.04 14.37
CA ASP A 229 -13.01 32.05 13.39
C ASP A 229 -12.15 31.43 12.27
N ILE A 230 -11.43 30.34 12.55
CA ILE A 230 -10.73 29.54 11.52
C ILE A 230 -11.73 28.79 10.62
N ALA A 231 -12.80 28.23 11.20
CA ALA A 231 -13.86 27.57 10.45
C ALA A 231 -14.60 28.56 9.52
N ASP A 232 -14.95 29.75 10.03
CA ASP A 232 -15.66 30.79 9.28
C ASP A 232 -14.84 31.42 8.14
N LYS A 233 -13.50 31.40 8.21
CA LYS A 233 -12.61 32.06 7.23
C LYS A 233 -12.24 31.21 6.01
N ALA A 234 -12.70 29.97 5.92
CA ALA A 234 -12.44 29.07 4.80
C ALA A 234 -13.29 29.37 3.54
N ASN A 235 -13.67 30.62 3.30
CA ASN A 235 -14.44 31.01 2.12
C ASN A 235 -13.94 32.32 1.48
N PRO A 236 -13.28 32.23 0.31
CA PRO A 236 -13.26 33.37 -0.61
C PRO A 236 -13.48 33.00 -2.09
N LEU A 237 -14.21 33.87 -2.79
CA LEU A 237 -14.70 33.79 -4.18
C LEU A 237 -13.64 33.94 -5.31
N ASP A 238 -13.89 33.14 -6.34
CA ASP A 238 -13.89 33.28 -7.82
C ASP A 238 -12.71 33.84 -8.67
N ASP A 239 -12.35 32.94 -9.61
CA ASP A 239 -12.05 33.15 -11.04
C ASP A 239 -10.85 34.01 -11.44
N LEU A 240 -9.63 33.47 -11.24
CA LEU A 240 -8.58 33.45 -12.27
C LEU A 240 -7.33 32.57 -11.96
N GLU A 241 -7.42 31.52 -11.14
CA GLU A 241 -6.24 31.12 -10.36
C GLU A 241 -5.59 29.75 -10.66
N GLY A 242 -5.99 29.08 -11.75
CA GLY A 242 -5.29 27.86 -12.22
C GLY A 242 -3.82 28.08 -12.63
N LEU A 243 -3.40 29.33 -12.85
CA LEU A 243 -2.09 29.73 -13.40
C LEU A 243 -1.10 30.28 -12.37
N ILE A 244 -1.51 30.54 -11.12
CA ILE A 244 -0.59 31.08 -10.12
C ILE A 244 0.27 29.93 -9.57
N PRO A 245 1.61 29.99 -9.75
CA PRO A 245 2.49 28.94 -9.26
C PRO A 245 2.41 28.86 -7.73
N GLY A 246 2.31 27.64 -7.20
CA GLY A 246 2.45 27.39 -5.76
C GLY A 246 3.88 27.63 -5.29
N VAL A 247 4.05 27.75 -3.97
CA VAL A 247 5.36 27.92 -3.34
C VAL A 247 5.75 26.65 -2.59
N GLY A 248 7.02 26.27 -2.72
CA GLY A 248 7.59 25.09 -2.07
C GLY A 248 7.46 23.83 -2.92
N ASP A 249 8.16 22.80 -2.47
CA ASP A 249 8.10 21.44 -2.99
C ASP A 249 8.18 20.51 -1.77
N ILE A 250 7.09 19.82 -1.49
CA ILE A 250 6.91 19.01 -0.30
C ILE A 250 6.63 17.59 -0.75
N SER A 251 7.60 16.70 -0.58
CA SER A 251 7.43 15.26 -0.79
C SER A 251 7.97 14.50 0.42
N GLY A 252 7.63 13.22 0.50
CA GLY A 252 8.14 12.33 1.53
C GLY A 252 7.15 11.23 1.92
N GLU A 253 7.54 10.47 2.93
CA GLU A 253 6.81 9.31 3.47
C GLU A 253 5.35 9.61 3.81
N MET A 254 5.01 10.86 4.17
CA MET A 254 3.64 11.22 4.53
C MET A 254 2.69 11.31 3.33
N PHE A 255 3.17 11.31 2.09
CA PHE A 255 2.32 11.58 0.92
C PHE A 255 2.38 10.49 -0.14
N VAL A 256 3.33 9.57 -0.04
CA VAL A 256 3.44 8.42 -0.96
C VAL A 256 2.19 7.52 -0.86
N GLY A 257 1.66 7.30 0.34
CA GLY A 257 0.48 6.47 0.59
C GLY A 257 -0.83 6.91 -0.08
N MET A 258 -0.89 8.11 -0.69
CA MET A 258 -2.11 8.59 -1.36
C MET A 258 -2.55 7.67 -2.52
N TRP A 259 -1.61 6.99 -3.17
CA TRP A 259 -1.86 6.10 -4.33
C TRP A 259 -2.14 4.63 -3.95
N HIS A 260 -2.16 4.32 -2.65
CA HIS A 260 -2.19 2.94 -2.12
C HIS A 260 -3.59 2.48 -1.73
N HIS A 261 -4.62 3.15 -2.25
CA HIS A 261 -6.01 2.93 -1.86
C HIS A 261 -6.86 2.53 -3.06
N ILE A 262 -7.93 1.78 -2.80
CA ILE A 262 -8.98 1.53 -3.80
C ILE A 262 -10.33 1.49 -3.10
N LYS A 263 -11.25 2.37 -3.48
CA LYS A 263 -12.54 2.48 -2.84
C LYS A 263 -13.49 1.39 -3.35
N VAL A 264 -13.64 0.31 -2.58
CA VAL A 264 -14.62 -0.76 -2.85
C VAL A 264 -15.57 -1.02 -1.68
N MET A 265 -15.39 -0.30 -0.58
CA MET A 265 -16.25 -0.37 0.60
C MET A 265 -17.08 0.91 0.75
N GLY A 266 -18.35 0.74 1.13
CA GLY A 266 -19.31 1.82 1.33
C GLY A 266 -20.14 2.14 0.07
N PRO A 267 -21.32 2.74 0.22
CA PRO A 267 -22.11 3.18 -0.92
C PRO A 267 -21.50 4.42 -1.59
N GLY A 268 -21.71 4.54 -2.91
CA GLY A 268 -21.73 5.84 -3.58
C GLY A 268 -20.40 6.55 -3.75
N ALA A 269 -19.28 5.83 -3.91
CA ALA A 269 -18.05 6.45 -4.39
C ALA A 269 -18.30 7.21 -5.70
N SER A 270 -17.83 8.45 -5.81
CA SER A 270 -18.08 9.29 -6.98
C SER A 270 -17.44 8.74 -8.24
N ASN A 271 -16.26 8.11 -8.10
CA ASN A 271 -15.54 7.46 -9.20
C ASN A 271 -15.38 8.41 -10.39
N GLU A 272 -14.97 9.65 -10.11
CA GLU A 272 -15.02 10.74 -11.08
C GLU A 272 -14.13 10.53 -12.31
N ASN A 273 -13.00 9.84 -12.11
CA ASN A 273 -11.95 9.71 -13.11
C ASN A 273 -11.59 8.26 -13.46
N ASP A 274 -12.00 7.27 -12.67
CA ASP A 274 -11.74 5.85 -12.88
C ASP A 274 -13.02 5.04 -12.60
N ASP A 275 -13.07 3.76 -12.98
CA ASP A 275 -14.19 2.88 -12.61
C ASP A 275 -14.29 2.65 -11.10
N ARG A 276 -13.15 2.81 -10.41
CA ARG A 276 -13.01 2.94 -8.97
C ARG A 276 -11.97 4.00 -8.67
N GLN A 277 -12.24 4.88 -7.72
CA GLN A 277 -11.23 5.82 -7.25
C GLN A 277 -10.32 5.20 -6.17
N GLY A 278 -9.18 5.83 -5.94
CA GLY A 278 -8.33 5.62 -4.77
C GLY A 278 -8.79 6.45 -3.58
N LEU A 279 -7.86 7.17 -2.95
CA LEU A 279 -8.16 8.04 -1.81
C LEU A 279 -8.86 9.34 -2.26
N LEU A 280 -9.97 9.64 -1.59
CA LEU A 280 -10.65 10.93 -1.59
C LEU A 280 -11.17 11.15 -0.17
N PHE A 281 -10.67 12.17 0.54
CA PHE A 281 -10.90 12.28 1.98
C PHE A 281 -12.38 12.48 2.33
N GLU A 282 -13.13 13.18 1.46
CA GLU A 282 -14.57 13.41 1.64
C GLU A 282 -15.39 12.13 1.63
N GLU A 283 -14.89 11.10 0.96
CA GLU A 283 -15.56 9.81 0.79
C GLU A 283 -14.80 8.68 1.52
N ALA A 284 -13.84 9.01 2.40
CA ALA A 284 -13.02 8.03 3.09
C ALA A 284 -13.84 7.14 4.07
N GLY A 285 -13.34 5.94 4.35
CA GLY A 285 -13.84 5.07 5.42
C GLY A 285 -14.92 4.06 5.00
N PRO A 286 -15.27 3.09 5.88
CA PRO A 286 -16.07 1.91 5.53
C PRO A 286 -17.51 2.19 5.04
N TYR A 287 -18.03 3.39 5.31
CA TYR A 287 -19.37 3.80 4.91
C TYR A 287 -19.37 5.12 4.15
N SER A 288 -18.22 5.50 3.58
CA SER A 288 -17.99 6.86 3.07
C SER A 288 -18.22 7.91 4.16
N ILE A 289 -17.77 7.58 5.38
CA ILE A 289 -17.81 8.43 6.56
C ILE A 289 -16.35 8.63 7.00
N PRO A 290 -15.79 9.83 6.76
CA PRO A 290 -14.43 10.15 7.20
C PRO A 290 -14.33 10.07 8.73
N ASP A 291 -13.20 9.57 9.24
CA ASP A 291 -12.93 9.60 10.68
C ASP A 291 -12.59 11.04 11.11
N PRO A 292 -12.76 11.40 12.39
CA PRO A 292 -12.28 12.67 12.94
C PRO A 292 -10.86 13.08 12.51
N LEU A 293 -9.94 12.12 12.42
CA LEU A 293 -8.59 12.42 11.96
C LEU A 293 -8.52 12.81 10.48
N ASP A 294 -9.31 12.16 9.61
CA ASP A 294 -9.42 12.55 8.20
C ASP A 294 -9.98 13.98 8.08
N LEU A 295 -11.02 14.32 8.87
CA LEU A 295 -11.59 15.68 8.91
C LEU A 295 -10.56 16.74 9.34
N VAL A 296 -9.75 16.44 10.36
CA VAL A 296 -8.67 17.33 10.81
C VAL A 296 -7.60 17.48 9.73
N MET A 297 -7.25 16.40 9.02
CA MET A 297 -6.34 16.47 7.88
C MET A 297 -6.91 17.33 6.76
N MET A 298 -8.19 17.19 6.42
CA MET A 298 -8.87 18.08 5.45
C MET A 298 -8.72 19.54 5.82
N ALA A 299 -9.17 19.91 7.03
CA ALA A 299 -9.08 21.29 7.51
C ALA A 299 -7.65 21.84 7.49
N ALA A 300 -6.67 21.04 7.89
CA ALA A 300 -5.26 21.45 7.91
C ALA A 300 -4.69 21.67 6.50
N PHE A 301 -4.97 20.77 5.55
CA PHE A 301 -4.52 20.91 4.17
C PHE A 301 -5.21 22.05 3.44
N ASP A 302 -6.48 22.29 3.76
CA ASP A 302 -7.26 23.40 3.22
C ASP A 302 -6.73 24.74 3.70
N LEU A 303 -6.52 24.88 5.01
CA LEU A 303 -5.95 26.09 5.60
C LEU A 303 -4.56 26.40 5.04
N ALA A 304 -3.76 25.36 4.78
CA ALA A 304 -2.44 25.51 4.17
C ALA A 304 -2.47 25.66 2.65
N GLY A 305 -3.60 25.46 1.98
CA GLY A 305 -3.70 25.46 0.53
C GLY A 305 -2.83 24.38 -0.12
N MET A 306 -2.63 23.23 0.53
CA MET A 306 -1.75 22.19 0.02
C MET A 306 -2.43 21.45 -1.12
N SER A 307 -1.85 21.56 -2.31
CA SER A 307 -2.35 20.92 -3.53
C SER A 307 -1.28 20.04 -4.14
N VAL A 308 -1.66 19.11 -5.03
CA VAL A 308 -0.71 18.33 -5.82
C VAL A 308 0.08 19.26 -6.73
N ASN A 309 1.38 19.01 -6.87
CA ASN A 309 2.24 19.62 -7.86
C ASN A 309 2.41 18.65 -9.03
N HIS A 310 1.58 18.82 -10.07
CA HIS A 310 1.48 17.89 -11.19
C HIS A 310 2.82 17.68 -11.91
N ASP A 311 3.60 18.74 -12.13
CA ASP A 311 4.84 18.64 -12.91
C ASP A 311 5.97 17.92 -12.17
N LYS A 312 5.87 17.83 -10.83
CA LYS A 312 6.83 17.14 -9.98
C LYS A 312 6.35 15.74 -9.59
N SER A 313 5.05 15.57 -9.40
CA SER A 313 4.43 14.30 -8.98
C SER A 313 4.39 13.29 -10.12
N LEU A 314 5.23 12.26 -10.02
CA LEU A 314 5.27 11.20 -11.02
C LEU A 314 3.98 10.38 -11.07
N GLY A 315 3.28 10.23 -9.92
CA GLY A 315 2.05 9.46 -9.81
C GLY A 315 0.94 9.96 -10.74
N THR A 316 0.85 11.28 -10.92
CA THR A 316 -0.12 11.91 -11.84
C THR A 316 0.07 11.47 -13.29
N GLY A 317 1.27 11.07 -13.70
CA GLY A 317 1.52 10.51 -15.03
C GLY A 317 1.55 8.98 -15.06
N ARG A 318 2.07 8.35 -14.00
CA ARG A 318 2.27 6.89 -13.91
C ARG A 318 0.94 6.13 -13.82
N TYR A 319 -0.03 6.67 -13.09
CA TYR A 319 -1.22 5.93 -12.67
C TYR A 319 -2.51 6.31 -13.43
N GLN A 320 -2.43 7.26 -14.37
CA GLN A 320 -3.52 7.52 -15.31
C GLN A 320 -3.44 6.54 -16.48
N ILE A 321 -4.25 5.47 -16.43
CA ILE A 321 -4.16 4.35 -17.36
C ILE A 321 -5.10 4.54 -18.54
N THR A 322 -4.54 4.51 -19.75
CA THR A 322 -5.31 4.42 -21.00
C THR A 322 -4.91 3.20 -21.82
N GLY A 323 -5.81 2.73 -22.68
CA GLY A 323 -5.56 1.69 -23.69
C GLY A 323 -5.06 0.36 -23.13
N ALA A 324 -5.52 -0.07 -21.96
CA ALA A 324 -4.95 -1.24 -21.28
C ALA A 324 -5.28 -2.59 -21.89
N ASN A 325 -6.41 -2.70 -22.59
CA ASN A 325 -6.94 -3.96 -23.10
C ASN A 325 -7.04 -5.08 -22.02
N ASP A 326 -7.20 -4.70 -20.75
CA ASP A 326 -7.38 -5.62 -19.63
C ASP A 326 -8.84 -5.83 -19.24
N GLY A 327 -9.77 -5.19 -19.96
CA GLY A 327 -11.20 -5.30 -19.74
C GLY A 327 -11.75 -4.32 -18.70
N GLN A 328 -10.90 -3.49 -18.09
CA GLN A 328 -11.32 -2.39 -17.23
C GLN A 328 -11.39 -1.07 -18.02
N PRO A 329 -12.27 -0.13 -17.63
CA PRO A 329 -12.31 1.20 -18.23
C PRO A 329 -10.96 1.94 -18.15
N ASP A 330 -10.77 2.87 -19.06
CA ASP A 330 -9.63 3.78 -19.04
C ASP A 330 -9.87 4.91 -18.05
N THR A 331 -8.80 5.38 -17.42
CA THR A 331 -8.79 6.61 -16.64
C THR A 331 -9.16 7.79 -17.53
N LYS A 332 -10.06 8.65 -17.03
CA LYS A 332 -10.32 9.96 -17.61
C LYS A 332 -9.13 10.87 -17.33
N VAL A 333 -8.24 10.98 -18.33
CA VAL A 333 -7.00 11.74 -18.19
C VAL A 333 -7.26 13.19 -17.78
N ARG A 334 -6.71 13.57 -16.65
CA ARG A 334 -6.74 14.90 -16.04
C ARG A 334 -5.56 15.75 -16.49
N SER A 335 -5.86 17.02 -16.73
CA SER A 335 -4.87 18.04 -17.04
C SER A 335 -4.14 18.50 -15.78
N LYS A 336 -3.03 19.22 -15.98
CA LYS A 336 -2.31 19.93 -14.92
C LYS A 336 -3.23 20.80 -14.06
N SER A 337 -4.18 21.52 -14.67
CA SER A 337 -5.05 22.39 -13.87
C SER A 337 -5.97 21.56 -12.97
N GLN A 338 -6.49 20.42 -13.45
CA GLN A 338 -7.39 19.56 -12.68
C GLN A 338 -6.71 18.94 -11.47
N TRP A 339 -5.45 18.50 -11.59
CA TRP A 339 -4.68 17.96 -10.46
C TRP A 339 -4.33 18.99 -9.40
N GLN A 340 -4.19 20.25 -9.79
CA GLN A 340 -3.68 21.30 -8.90
C GLN A 340 -4.79 22.26 -8.41
N PHE A 341 -6.03 22.11 -8.87
CA PHE A 341 -7.09 23.09 -8.63
C PHE A 341 -7.54 23.09 -7.18
N THR A 342 -7.88 21.92 -6.67
CA THR A 342 -8.27 21.66 -5.28
C THR A 342 -7.06 21.41 -4.40
N THR A 343 -7.26 21.46 -3.09
CA THR A 343 -6.28 20.90 -2.14
C THR A 343 -6.25 19.38 -2.28
N ILE A 344 -5.21 18.75 -1.73
CA ILE A 344 -4.97 17.31 -1.85
C ILE A 344 -6.17 16.48 -1.38
N THR A 345 -6.91 16.97 -0.39
CA THR A 345 -8.03 16.26 0.26
C THR A 345 -9.28 16.13 -0.58
N HIS A 346 -9.53 17.09 -1.48
CA HIS A 346 -10.62 17.03 -2.45
C HIS A 346 -10.13 16.62 -3.85
N THR A 347 -8.90 16.14 -3.95
CA THR A 347 -8.36 15.61 -5.20
C THR A 347 -8.50 14.10 -5.17
N PRO A 348 -9.38 13.49 -5.98
CA PRO A 348 -9.46 12.03 -6.03
C PRO A 348 -8.16 11.47 -6.60
N PHE A 349 -7.55 10.49 -5.93
CA PHE A 349 -6.37 9.79 -6.42
C PHE A 349 -6.76 8.57 -7.27
N GLU A 350 -5.86 8.15 -8.15
CA GLU A 350 -6.10 6.94 -8.95
C GLU A 350 -5.98 5.70 -8.04
N PRO A 351 -6.74 4.63 -8.32
CA PRO A 351 -6.76 3.43 -7.48
C PRO A 351 -5.45 2.64 -7.50
N VAL A 352 -5.20 1.88 -6.44
CA VAL A 352 -3.99 1.04 -6.29
C VAL A 352 -3.86 -0.04 -7.37
N ASP A 353 -4.95 -0.38 -8.04
CA ASP A 353 -4.91 -1.34 -9.14
C ASP A 353 -4.28 -0.73 -10.41
N ASN A 354 -4.46 0.57 -10.66
CA ASN A 354 -3.71 1.33 -11.66
C ASN A 354 -2.20 1.38 -11.33
N LEU A 355 -1.84 1.54 -10.05
CA LEU A 355 -0.45 1.42 -9.58
C LEU A 355 0.13 0.06 -9.92
N GLY A 356 -0.60 -1.02 -9.63
CA GLY A 356 -0.17 -2.38 -9.97
C GLY A 356 0.05 -2.57 -11.48
N LEU A 357 -0.87 -2.06 -12.32
CA LEU A 357 -0.77 -2.18 -13.77
C LEU A 357 0.41 -1.40 -14.36
N TYR A 358 0.72 -0.22 -13.84
CA TYR A 358 1.90 0.54 -14.26
C TYR A 358 3.17 -0.31 -14.17
N GLY A 359 3.40 -0.92 -13.01
CA GLY A 359 4.55 -1.80 -12.79
C GLY A 359 4.52 -3.04 -13.67
N TRP A 360 3.38 -3.71 -13.78
CA TRP A 360 3.26 -4.88 -14.64
C TRP A 360 3.59 -4.59 -16.10
N ARG A 361 3.09 -3.47 -16.66
CA ARG A 361 3.43 -3.04 -18.02
C ARG A 361 4.91 -2.81 -18.18
N LYS A 362 5.56 -2.15 -17.22
CA LYS A 362 7.00 -1.91 -17.22
C LYS A 362 7.80 -3.22 -17.17
N PHE A 363 7.49 -4.10 -16.23
CA PHE A 363 8.10 -5.43 -16.13
C PHE A 363 7.98 -6.25 -17.41
N ARG A 364 6.80 -6.24 -18.05
CA ARG A 364 6.54 -7.05 -19.25
C ARG A 364 7.23 -6.49 -20.51
N THR A 365 7.27 -5.16 -20.65
CA THR A 365 7.67 -4.51 -21.90
C THR A 365 9.13 -4.10 -21.94
N GLU A 366 9.78 -3.92 -20.79
CA GLU A 366 11.19 -3.58 -20.74
C GLU A 366 12.06 -4.82 -20.99
N ALA A 367 13.09 -4.68 -21.84
CA ALA A 367 13.92 -5.80 -22.31
C ALA A 367 14.62 -6.59 -21.18
N ALA A 368 14.86 -5.94 -20.03
CA ALA A 368 15.52 -6.57 -18.89
C ALA A 368 14.55 -7.32 -17.95
N HIS A 369 13.22 -7.15 -18.13
CA HIS A 369 12.21 -7.65 -17.19
C HIS A 369 12.56 -7.34 -15.73
N SER A 370 12.89 -6.07 -15.46
CA SER A 370 13.45 -5.65 -14.18
C SER A 370 12.53 -6.03 -13.01
N VAL A 371 13.09 -6.74 -12.03
CA VAL A 371 12.33 -7.22 -10.85
C VAL A 371 11.81 -6.06 -10.02
N LYS A 372 12.46 -4.88 -10.09
CA LYS A 372 11.94 -3.64 -9.50
C LYS A 372 10.49 -3.40 -9.92
N PHE A 373 10.16 -3.49 -11.21
CA PHE A 373 8.81 -3.23 -11.70
C PHE A 373 7.81 -4.34 -11.41
N LEU A 374 8.28 -5.57 -11.15
CA LEU A 374 7.44 -6.64 -10.63
C LEU A 374 6.98 -6.34 -9.19
N GLY A 375 7.71 -5.49 -8.45
CA GLY A 375 7.36 -5.04 -7.11
C GLY A 375 5.99 -4.36 -7.02
N TRP A 376 5.66 -3.45 -7.93
CA TRP A 376 4.39 -2.70 -7.99
C TRP A 376 3.13 -3.57 -7.97
N PRO A 377 2.94 -4.55 -8.88
CA PRO A 377 1.76 -5.40 -8.83
C PRO A 377 1.72 -6.31 -7.61
N LEU A 378 2.88 -6.69 -7.03
CA LEU A 378 2.94 -7.46 -5.79
C LEU A 378 2.54 -6.60 -4.58
N HIS A 379 2.99 -5.34 -4.55
CA HIS A 379 2.63 -4.34 -3.57
C HIS A 379 1.13 -4.06 -3.59
N ALA A 380 0.57 -3.79 -4.77
CA ALA A 380 -0.87 -3.53 -4.94
C ALA A 380 -1.75 -4.71 -4.47
N LEU A 381 -1.30 -5.96 -4.67
CA LEU A 381 -1.98 -7.14 -4.10
C LEU A 381 -1.88 -7.17 -2.57
N GLY A 382 -0.76 -6.72 -2.00
CA GLY A 382 -0.60 -6.52 -0.57
C GLY A 382 -1.58 -5.48 -0.01
N ASP A 383 -1.62 -4.28 -0.62
CA ASP A 383 -2.52 -3.20 -0.22
C ASP A 383 -3.98 -3.64 -0.23
N ALA A 384 -4.38 -4.41 -1.26
CA ALA A 384 -5.71 -4.97 -1.40
C ALA A 384 -6.11 -5.96 -0.28
N THR A 385 -5.17 -6.41 0.55
CA THR A 385 -5.47 -7.23 1.75
C THR A 385 -5.74 -6.40 3.02
N VAL A 386 -5.54 -5.08 2.98
CA VAL A 386 -5.73 -4.20 4.13
C VAL A 386 -7.12 -3.53 4.06
N PRO A 387 -7.98 -3.74 5.08
CA PRO A 387 -9.32 -3.17 5.14
C PRO A 387 -9.37 -1.64 5.00
N GLN A 388 -8.39 -0.90 5.52
CA GLN A 388 -8.32 0.56 5.44
C GLN A 388 -7.95 1.05 4.04
N HIS A 389 -7.05 0.35 3.33
CA HIS A 389 -6.76 0.64 1.93
C HIS A 389 -8.00 0.46 1.03
N VAL A 390 -8.79 -0.60 1.26
CA VAL A 390 -10.00 -0.88 0.47
C VAL A 390 -11.22 -0.01 0.84
N ALA A 391 -11.16 0.62 2.01
CA ALA A 391 -12.09 1.66 2.45
C ALA A 391 -11.63 3.08 2.05
N ALA A 392 -10.43 3.19 1.45
CA ALA A 392 -9.78 4.43 1.06
C ALA A 392 -9.71 5.46 2.20
N THR A 393 -9.11 5.09 3.33
CA THR A 393 -8.99 5.95 4.51
C THR A 393 -7.58 5.92 5.07
N SER A 394 -7.06 7.09 5.47
CA SER A 394 -5.81 7.19 6.25
C SER A 394 -6.06 7.11 7.78
N ALA A 395 -7.32 7.11 8.21
CA ALA A 395 -7.72 6.96 9.59
C ALA A 395 -8.38 5.60 9.90
N TRP A 396 -9.40 5.54 10.78
CA TRP A 396 -10.07 4.29 11.17
C TRP A 396 -9.12 3.21 11.75
N GLY A 397 -8.05 3.66 12.39
CA GLY A 397 -7.00 2.83 12.96
C GLY A 397 -6.08 2.16 11.93
N HIS A 398 -5.95 2.74 10.74
CA HIS A 398 -5.07 2.25 9.67
C HIS A 398 -3.66 1.89 10.14
N ARG A 399 -2.87 2.87 10.59
CA ARG A 399 -1.49 2.62 11.04
C ARG A 399 -1.39 1.61 12.21
N PRO A 400 -2.13 1.75 13.33
CA PRO A 400 -2.05 0.76 14.39
C PRO A 400 -2.49 -0.66 13.96
N PHE A 401 -3.38 -0.79 12.97
CA PHE A 401 -3.77 -2.09 12.41
C PHE A 401 -2.62 -2.74 11.64
N GLU A 402 -1.92 -1.98 10.80
CA GLU A 402 -0.76 -2.46 10.03
C GLU A 402 0.43 -2.83 10.93
N ASP A 403 0.76 -1.97 11.90
CA ASP A 403 1.81 -2.25 12.87
C ASP A 403 1.47 -3.51 13.70
N ALA A 404 0.19 -3.76 13.98
CA ALA A 404 -0.24 -5.00 14.63
C ALA A 404 -0.10 -6.22 13.72
N GLN A 405 -0.39 -6.09 12.41
CA GLN A 405 -0.15 -7.17 11.44
C GLN A 405 1.33 -7.55 11.38
N GLU A 406 2.22 -6.55 11.32
CA GLU A 406 3.66 -6.78 11.30
C GLU A 406 4.12 -7.53 12.56
N GLN A 407 3.68 -7.10 13.74
CA GLN A 407 4.02 -7.76 15.00
C GLN A 407 3.43 -9.17 15.14
N LEU A 408 2.31 -9.44 14.49
CA LEU A 408 1.65 -10.75 14.48
C LEU A 408 2.10 -11.64 13.32
N TRP A 409 3.01 -11.18 12.46
CA TRP A 409 3.35 -11.89 11.22
C TRP A 409 3.73 -13.36 11.46
N ALA A 410 4.54 -13.64 12.47
CA ALA A 410 4.94 -15.01 12.83
C ALA A 410 3.74 -15.91 13.18
N ASP A 411 2.71 -15.37 13.84
CA ASP A 411 1.50 -16.10 14.23
C ASP A 411 0.51 -16.22 13.06
N ILE A 412 0.44 -15.19 12.21
CA ILE A 412 -0.35 -15.19 10.97
C ILE A 412 0.13 -16.34 10.06
N ARG A 413 1.45 -16.46 9.87
CA ARG A 413 2.07 -17.53 9.06
C ARG A 413 2.32 -18.85 9.80
N LEU A 414 1.82 -18.96 11.03
CA LEU A 414 1.95 -20.17 11.87
C LEU A 414 3.40 -20.65 12.06
N GLN A 415 4.38 -19.74 12.10
CA GLN A 415 5.80 -20.07 12.19
C GLN A 415 6.15 -20.91 13.44
N GLY A 416 5.51 -20.61 14.58
CA GLY A 416 5.62 -21.38 15.82
C GLY A 416 4.58 -22.50 15.96
N GLY A 417 3.69 -22.67 14.97
CA GLY A 417 2.67 -23.72 14.96
C GLY A 417 3.23 -25.09 14.62
N THR A 418 2.42 -26.13 14.80
CA THR A 418 2.79 -27.50 14.41
C THR A 418 2.97 -27.62 12.90
N ASP A 419 3.78 -28.58 12.44
CA ASP A 419 3.94 -28.81 11.01
C ASP A 419 2.60 -29.10 10.30
N ALA A 420 1.64 -29.72 11.00
CA ALA A 420 0.30 -30.01 10.45
C ALA A 420 -0.48 -28.71 10.17
N GLN A 421 -0.41 -27.74 11.07
CA GLN A 421 -1.03 -26.42 10.88
C GLN A 421 -0.37 -25.65 9.74
N GLN A 422 0.96 -25.64 9.67
CA GLN A 422 1.70 -24.97 8.60
C GLN A 422 1.42 -25.60 7.23
N ARG A 423 1.36 -26.93 7.15
CA ARG A 423 0.95 -27.66 5.93
C ARG A 423 -0.46 -27.30 5.50
N ALA A 424 -1.40 -27.24 6.45
CA ALA A 424 -2.79 -26.90 6.15
C ALA A 424 -2.91 -25.48 5.57
N GLN A 425 -2.17 -24.52 6.14
CA GLN A 425 -2.09 -23.17 5.59
C GLN A 425 -1.47 -23.15 4.19
N ALA A 426 -0.32 -23.79 3.98
CA ALA A 426 0.33 -23.84 2.67
C ALA A 426 -0.59 -24.47 1.60
N ARG A 427 -1.36 -25.51 1.95
CA ARG A 427 -2.40 -26.08 1.08
C ARG A 427 -3.52 -25.09 0.81
N ALA A 428 -4.04 -24.42 1.84
CA ALA A 428 -5.10 -23.44 1.68
C ALA A 428 -4.68 -22.28 0.75
N VAL A 429 -3.42 -21.83 0.85
CA VAL A 429 -2.83 -20.84 -0.05
C VAL A 429 -2.73 -21.37 -1.49
N LEU A 430 -2.25 -22.60 -1.70
CA LEU A 430 -2.18 -23.20 -3.04
C LEU A 430 -3.56 -23.34 -3.70
N ILE A 431 -4.60 -23.65 -2.92
CA ILE A 431 -5.98 -23.71 -3.42
C ILE A 431 -6.44 -22.32 -3.90
N ARG A 432 -6.17 -21.27 -3.13
CA ARG A 432 -6.49 -19.89 -3.54
C ARG A 432 -5.69 -19.48 -4.77
N ALA A 433 -4.40 -19.80 -4.82
CA ALA A 433 -3.56 -19.55 -5.99
C ALA A 433 -4.07 -20.24 -7.26
N PHE A 434 -4.67 -21.43 -7.14
CA PHE A 434 -5.32 -22.10 -8.26
C PHE A 434 -6.55 -21.34 -8.77
N GLU A 435 -7.40 -20.82 -7.87
CA GLU A 435 -8.55 -20.00 -8.27
C GLU A 435 -8.12 -18.68 -8.94
N TRP A 436 -7.11 -18.01 -8.40
CA TRP A 436 -6.49 -16.85 -9.05
C TRP A 436 -5.92 -17.19 -10.43
N ARG A 437 -5.26 -18.35 -10.56
CA ARG A 437 -4.74 -18.80 -11.85
C ARG A 437 -5.86 -19.08 -12.86
N LYS A 438 -7.00 -19.64 -12.42
CA LYS A 438 -8.17 -19.82 -13.29
C LYS A 438 -8.70 -18.49 -13.80
N LEU A 439 -8.78 -17.46 -12.95
CA LEU A 439 -9.16 -16.11 -13.35
C LEU A 439 -8.23 -15.57 -14.44
N ILE A 440 -6.90 -15.69 -14.27
CA ILE A 440 -5.92 -15.27 -15.28
C ILE A 440 -6.13 -16.03 -16.60
N LEU A 441 -6.23 -17.36 -16.54
CA LEU A 441 -6.37 -18.20 -17.73
C LEU A 441 -7.69 -17.96 -18.48
N ALA A 442 -8.78 -17.72 -17.76
CA ALA A 442 -10.07 -17.36 -18.36
C ALA A 442 -10.01 -16.00 -19.07
N TRP A 443 -9.33 -15.03 -18.48
CA TRP A 443 -9.14 -13.72 -19.11
C TRP A 443 -8.25 -13.81 -20.37
N ARG A 444 -7.19 -14.63 -20.34
CA ARG A 444 -6.34 -14.89 -21.51
C ARG A 444 -7.10 -15.59 -22.63
N SER A 445 -7.95 -16.57 -22.31
CA SER A 445 -8.69 -17.34 -23.31
C SER A 445 -9.75 -16.52 -24.05
N ALA A 446 -10.20 -15.40 -23.46
CA ALA A 446 -11.12 -14.47 -24.11
C ALA A 446 -10.50 -13.66 -25.26
N ASP A 447 -9.18 -13.45 -25.26
CA ASP A 447 -8.42 -12.85 -26.36
C ASP A 447 -7.00 -13.45 -26.43
N PRO A 448 -6.87 -14.69 -26.93
CA PRO A 448 -5.63 -15.44 -26.85
C PRO A 448 -4.50 -14.86 -27.70
N VAL A 449 -4.81 -13.96 -28.65
CA VAL A 449 -3.81 -13.32 -29.52
C VAL A 449 -3.14 -12.17 -28.77
N ASN A 450 -3.93 -11.28 -28.16
CA ASN A 450 -3.37 -10.07 -27.53
C ASN A 450 -3.02 -10.26 -26.05
N ARG A 451 -3.54 -11.30 -25.41
CA ARG A 451 -3.37 -11.56 -23.96
C ARG A 451 -2.50 -12.77 -23.67
N ALA A 452 -1.80 -13.31 -24.68
CA ALA A 452 -0.88 -14.42 -24.50
C ALA A 452 0.17 -14.07 -23.43
N ASN A 453 0.28 -14.91 -22.40
CA ASN A 453 1.18 -14.74 -21.25
C ASN A 453 0.97 -13.44 -20.43
N ASP A 454 -0.10 -12.69 -20.65
CA ASP A 454 -0.37 -11.44 -19.94
C ASP A 454 -1.14 -11.66 -18.63
N VAL A 455 -1.31 -10.64 -17.78
CA VAL A 455 -2.03 -10.75 -16.51
C VAL A 455 -3.03 -9.59 -16.36
N PRO A 456 -4.29 -9.85 -15.98
CA PRO A 456 -5.28 -8.80 -15.72
C PRO A 456 -5.06 -8.20 -14.33
N VAL A 457 -3.94 -7.50 -14.11
CA VAL A 457 -3.52 -7.02 -12.79
C VAL A 457 -4.59 -6.15 -12.13
N ARG A 458 -5.21 -5.22 -12.87
CA ARG A 458 -6.28 -4.38 -12.31
C ARG A 458 -7.44 -5.21 -11.77
N HIS A 459 -7.89 -6.18 -12.56
CA HIS A 459 -8.96 -7.09 -12.16
C HIS A 459 -8.58 -7.94 -10.94
N MET A 460 -7.33 -8.43 -10.87
CA MET A 460 -6.87 -9.21 -9.72
C MET A 460 -6.90 -8.39 -8.42
N VAL A 461 -6.30 -7.20 -8.44
CA VAL A 461 -6.23 -6.30 -7.27
C VAL A 461 -7.64 -5.88 -6.85
N THR A 462 -8.48 -5.49 -7.81
CA THR A 462 -9.90 -5.16 -7.58
C THR A 462 -10.67 -6.31 -6.90
N VAL A 463 -10.54 -7.55 -7.38
CA VAL A 463 -11.29 -8.69 -6.83
C VAL A 463 -10.78 -9.02 -5.43
N LEU A 464 -9.47 -8.93 -5.20
CA LEU A 464 -8.88 -9.15 -3.88
C LEU A 464 -9.36 -8.07 -2.89
N ALA A 465 -9.38 -6.82 -3.33
CA ALA A 465 -9.90 -5.71 -2.54
C ALA A 465 -11.37 -5.93 -2.16
N GLN A 466 -12.20 -6.41 -3.10
CA GLN A 466 -13.59 -6.74 -2.82
C GLN A 466 -13.73 -7.90 -1.83
N ASN A 467 -12.89 -8.93 -1.94
CA ASN A 467 -12.87 -10.05 -0.97
C ASN A 467 -12.51 -9.54 0.43
N THR A 468 -11.51 -8.67 0.55
CA THR A 468 -11.10 -8.03 1.81
C THR A 468 -12.22 -7.17 2.37
N ALA A 469 -12.89 -6.37 1.54
CA ALA A 469 -14.00 -5.54 1.97
C ALA A 469 -15.19 -6.39 2.47
N ASN A 470 -15.55 -7.44 1.73
CA ASN A 470 -16.59 -8.38 2.13
C ASN A 470 -16.24 -9.09 3.44
N PHE A 471 -14.97 -9.49 3.61
CA PHE A 471 -14.48 -10.11 4.83
C PHE A 471 -14.59 -9.16 6.02
N ALA A 472 -14.10 -7.93 5.88
CA ALA A 472 -14.14 -6.91 6.92
C ALA A 472 -15.58 -6.55 7.32
N ALA A 473 -16.50 -6.39 6.35
CA ALA A 473 -17.90 -6.10 6.62
C ALA A 473 -18.65 -7.26 7.33
N ALA A 474 -18.15 -8.49 7.20
CA ALA A 474 -18.74 -9.67 7.84
C ALA A 474 -18.24 -9.89 9.28
N GLN A 475 -17.25 -9.13 9.75
CA GLN A 475 -16.72 -9.33 11.09
C GLN A 475 -17.61 -8.71 12.16
N PRO A 476 -17.75 -9.37 13.32
CA PRO A 476 -18.53 -8.84 14.43
C PRO A 476 -17.81 -7.68 15.11
N GLY A 477 -18.60 -6.74 15.62
CA GLY A 477 -18.07 -5.51 16.23
C GLY A 477 -17.60 -4.52 15.18
N SER A 478 -16.91 -3.47 15.61
CA SER A 478 -16.35 -2.49 14.69
C SER A 478 -15.06 -2.97 14.02
N TRP A 479 -14.49 -4.12 14.40
CA TRP A 479 -13.27 -4.66 13.78
C TRP A 479 -13.49 -4.90 12.27
N PRO A 480 -12.55 -4.51 11.39
CA PRO A 480 -11.22 -3.97 11.67
C PRO A 480 -11.14 -2.43 11.78
N PHE A 481 -12.28 -1.72 11.78
CA PHE A 481 -12.36 -0.26 11.78
C PHE A 481 -12.63 0.30 13.18
N HIS A 482 -11.63 0.93 13.80
CA HIS A 482 -11.81 1.56 15.10
C HIS A 482 -11.73 3.09 15.00
N SER A 483 -12.88 3.76 15.14
CA SER A 483 -12.93 5.23 15.19
C SER A 483 -12.11 5.73 16.37
N GLY A 484 -11.16 6.62 16.12
CA GLY A 484 -10.26 7.15 17.15
C GLY A 484 -8.98 6.35 17.40
N ALA A 485 -8.83 5.10 16.91
CA ALA A 485 -7.56 4.38 17.09
C ALA A 485 -6.39 5.05 16.37
N SER A 486 -6.64 5.74 15.25
CA SER A 486 -5.62 6.55 14.59
C SER A 486 -5.25 7.79 15.41
N THR A 487 -6.21 8.42 16.10
CA THR A 487 -5.94 9.52 17.03
C THR A 487 -5.17 9.03 18.25
N ASP A 488 -5.56 7.89 18.82
CA ASP A 488 -4.87 7.25 19.94
C ASP A 488 -3.43 6.90 19.57
N TYR A 489 -3.16 6.51 18.32
CA TYR A 489 -1.80 6.22 17.86
C TYR A 489 -0.87 7.44 17.94
N LEU A 490 -1.41 8.65 17.77
CA LEU A 490 -0.64 9.89 17.93
C LEU A 490 -0.28 10.16 19.41
N ALA A 491 -1.12 9.71 20.34
CA ALA A 491 -0.91 9.89 21.78
C ALA A 491 -0.08 8.74 22.40
N ASP A 492 -0.45 7.49 22.12
CA ASP A 492 0.21 6.27 22.57
C ASP A 492 0.12 5.17 21.51
N LYS A 493 1.21 5.06 20.72
CA LYS A 493 1.36 4.05 19.67
C LYS A 493 1.13 2.63 20.18
N ASN A 494 1.71 2.28 21.34
CA ASN A 494 1.67 0.90 21.83
C ASN A 494 0.26 0.52 22.29
N ALA A 495 -0.46 1.45 22.92
CA ALA A 495 -1.85 1.24 23.29
C ALA A 495 -2.73 1.05 22.05
N ALA A 496 -2.59 1.91 21.03
CA ALA A 496 -3.36 1.81 19.79
C ALA A 496 -3.07 0.51 19.02
N ILE A 497 -1.81 0.10 18.89
CA ILE A 497 -1.42 -1.19 18.29
C ILE A 497 -2.04 -2.36 19.08
N SER A 498 -2.09 -2.25 20.40
CA SER A 498 -2.62 -3.30 21.29
C SER A 498 -4.12 -3.54 21.08
N ILE A 499 -4.90 -2.55 20.62
CA ILE A 499 -6.32 -2.73 20.26
C ILE A 499 -6.48 -3.86 19.25
N TYR A 500 -5.60 -3.88 18.25
CA TYR A 500 -5.62 -4.86 17.18
C TYR A 500 -4.87 -6.13 17.53
N LYS A 501 -3.64 -5.99 18.07
CA LYS A 501 -2.77 -7.12 18.39
C LYS A 501 -3.35 -8.04 19.46
N ASN A 502 -3.96 -7.47 20.49
CA ASN A 502 -4.52 -8.22 21.62
C ASN A 502 -5.99 -8.59 21.42
N HIS A 503 -6.57 -8.27 20.26
CA HIS A 503 -7.92 -8.72 19.93
C HIS A 503 -7.98 -10.25 20.03
N PRO A 504 -9.04 -10.83 20.62
CA PRO A 504 -9.19 -12.28 20.67
C PRO A 504 -9.02 -12.90 19.27
N ASN A 505 -8.09 -13.85 19.15
CA ASN A 505 -7.76 -14.51 17.89
C ASN A 505 -7.27 -13.58 16.76
N ALA A 506 -6.65 -12.44 17.07
CA ALA A 506 -6.17 -11.45 16.08
C ALA A 506 -5.47 -12.09 14.87
N ALA A 507 -4.41 -12.88 15.09
CA ALA A 507 -3.68 -13.55 14.00
C ALA A 507 -4.57 -14.46 13.13
N ALA A 508 -5.59 -15.09 13.71
CA ALA A 508 -6.54 -15.93 12.95
C ALA A 508 -7.57 -15.10 12.18
N LEU A 509 -7.87 -13.86 12.58
CA LEU A 509 -8.71 -12.92 11.83
C LEU A 509 -7.96 -12.30 10.65
N TYR A 510 -6.66 -12.02 10.79
CA TYR A 510 -5.82 -11.53 9.69
C TYR A 510 -5.56 -12.61 8.63
N ARG A 511 -5.38 -13.86 9.06
CA ARG A 511 -4.88 -14.95 8.20
C ARG A 511 -5.69 -15.17 6.90
N PRO A 512 -7.03 -15.17 6.87
CA PRO A 512 -7.77 -15.48 5.65
C PRO A 512 -7.51 -14.50 4.49
N VAL A 513 -7.45 -13.20 4.77
CA VAL A 513 -7.17 -12.17 3.74
C VAL A 513 -5.71 -12.21 3.30
N ILE A 514 -4.77 -12.45 4.22
CA ILE A 514 -3.36 -12.65 3.90
C ILE A 514 -3.14 -13.91 3.06
N GLU A 515 -3.81 -15.02 3.38
CA GLU A 515 -3.73 -16.25 2.58
C GLU A 515 -4.28 -16.06 1.15
N ASP A 516 -5.30 -15.22 0.98
CA ASP A 516 -5.83 -14.87 -0.35
C ASP A 516 -4.84 -14.00 -1.14
N GLY A 517 -4.26 -12.98 -0.50
CA GLY A 517 -3.21 -12.17 -1.10
C GLY A 517 -1.97 -12.99 -1.48
N VAL A 518 -1.47 -13.85 -0.60
CA VAL A 518 -0.35 -14.76 -0.90
C VAL A 518 -0.73 -15.71 -2.06
N GLY A 519 -1.98 -16.18 -2.12
CA GLY A 519 -2.47 -16.97 -3.25
C GLY A 519 -2.43 -16.21 -4.57
N ALA A 520 -2.91 -14.97 -4.58
CA ALA A 520 -2.86 -14.07 -5.74
C ALA A 520 -1.41 -13.81 -6.19
N THR A 521 -0.52 -13.58 -5.22
CA THR A 521 0.92 -13.42 -5.42
C THR A 521 1.55 -14.64 -6.09
N ILE A 522 1.23 -15.87 -5.66
CA ILE A 522 1.72 -17.10 -6.33
C ILE A 522 1.24 -17.15 -7.79
N ALA A 523 -0.03 -16.81 -8.05
CA ALA A 523 -0.58 -16.81 -9.41
C ALA A 523 0.09 -15.75 -10.30
N LEU A 524 0.34 -14.55 -9.76
CA LEU A 524 1.07 -13.48 -10.43
C LEU A 524 2.51 -13.89 -10.73
N LEU A 525 3.28 -14.37 -9.73
CA LEU A 525 4.66 -14.83 -9.91
C LEU A 525 4.79 -15.99 -10.90
N THR A 526 3.83 -16.91 -10.88
CA THR A 526 3.75 -18.00 -11.86
C THR A 526 3.55 -17.46 -13.27
N SER A 527 2.68 -16.46 -13.42
CA SER A 527 2.40 -15.82 -14.71
C SER A 527 3.55 -14.91 -15.18
N ALA A 528 4.23 -14.24 -14.25
CA ALA A 528 5.44 -13.47 -14.52
C ALA A 528 6.56 -14.38 -15.07
N ALA A 529 6.73 -15.59 -14.53
CA ALA A 529 7.69 -16.54 -15.08
C ALA A 529 7.37 -16.99 -16.52
N GLU A 530 6.12 -16.86 -16.99
CA GLU A 530 5.72 -17.21 -18.35
C GLU A 530 6.09 -16.15 -19.38
N VAL A 531 6.29 -14.90 -18.95
CA VAL A 531 6.79 -13.82 -19.83
C VAL A 531 8.32 -13.86 -19.98
N LEU A 532 9.01 -14.55 -19.07
CA LEU A 532 10.47 -14.67 -19.09
C LEU A 532 10.95 -15.68 -20.13
N PRO A 533 12.12 -15.42 -20.77
CA PRO A 533 12.68 -16.27 -21.82
C PRO A 533 12.96 -17.72 -21.40
#